data_AF-A0A973DUI2-F1
#
_entry.id   AF-A0A973DUI2-F1
#
_cell.length_a   1.000
_cell.length_b   1.000
_cell.length_c   1.000
_cell.angle_alpha   90.00
_cell.angle_beta   90.00
_cell.angle_gamma   90.00
#
_symmetry.space_group_name_H-M   'P 1'
#
loop_
_entity.id
_entity.type
_entity.pdbx_description
1 polymer ?
#
loop_
_entity_poly.entity_id
_entity_poly.type
_entity_poly.pdbx_seq_one_letter_code
_entity_poly.pdbx_strand_id
1 'polypeptide(L)'
;MSFGNTIYSDAGMYLQIGVTVFAFSLLFYMPSSARVMALEHSHRRFHITMEDVAHAYYASHRADRKDAFKLKSEFDSIRERISYLNEHPDLADLEPNVVEVASQMSHVARDLADTYSDKKVKRAKDFLVQRQQDIEDFNERLETAKATAIELRQWVQAVDMEETVARSQLNRMREELQDILPELWKDDAEVLPPSEDAADPIDSSEDHASYRGPDLDDVDVVPDDPRVVSMLAARKRAM
;
A
#
# COMPACT_ATOMS: atom_id res chain seq x y z
N MET A 1 23.09 4.36 -61.83
CA MET A 1 23.67 3.00 -61.62
C MET A 1 23.01 2.07 -62.62
N SER A 2 23.78 1.23 -63.32
CA SER A 2 23.24 0.24 -64.25
C SER A 2 23.09 -1.11 -63.53
N PHE A 3 21.92 -1.75 -63.66
CA PHE A 3 21.73 -3.16 -63.33
C PHE A 3 21.25 -3.85 -64.62
N GLY A 4 22.10 -4.69 -65.21
CA GLY A 4 21.83 -5.31 -66.51
C GLY A 4 21.81 -4.30 -67.67
N ASN A 5 20.79 -4.37 -68.54
CA ASN A 5 20.70 -3.61 -69.80
C ASN A 5 19.70 -2.42 -69.76
N THR A 6 19.28 -1.98 -68.57
CA THR A 6 18.33 -0.86 -68.39
C THR A 6 18.95 0.23 -67.51
N ILE A 7 18.99 1.47 -68.03
CA ILE A 7 19.55 2.62 -67.32
C ILE A 7 18.42 3.28 -66.53
N TYR A 8 18.36 3.02 -65.23
CA TYR A 8 17.47 3.74 -64.32
C TYR A 8 18.11 5.07 -63.92
N SER A 9 17.65 6.15 -64.57
CA SER A 9 18.12 7.53 -64.32
C SER A 9 17.91 7.95 -62.86
N ASP A 10 16.80 7.54 -62.24
CA ASP A 10 16.40 8.01 -60.91
C ASP A 10 16.86 7.11 -59.75
N ALA A 11 17.60 6.02 -60.03
CA ALA A 11 17.99 5.05 -59.00
C ALA A 11 18.81 5.68 -57.85
N GLY A 12 19.60 6.71 -58.13
CA GLY A 12 20.36 7.44 -57.10
C GLY A 12 19.46 8.24 -56.16
N MET A 13 18.40 8.86 -56.68
CA MET A 13 17.45 9.66 -55.89
C MET A 13 16.67 8.77 -54.92
N TYR A 14 16.17 7.61 -55.37
CA TYR A 14 15.47 6.67 -54.50
C TYR A 14 16.39 6.10 -53.41
N LEU A 15 17.64 5.80 -53.73
CA LEU A 15 18.62 5.33 -52.75
C LEU A 15 18.91 6.39 -51.69
N GLN A 16 19.10 7.65 -52.12
CA GLN A 16 19.33 8.76 -51.19
C GLN A 16 18.13 8.98 -50.28
N ILE A 17 16.91 9.04 -50.82
CA ILE A 17 15.69 9.18 -50.02
C ILE A 17 15.56 8.03 -49.02
N GLY A 18 15.78 6.79 -49.45
CA GLY A 18 15.72 5.61 -48.58
C GLY A 18 16.71 5.68 -47.41
N VAL A 19 17.96 6.02 -47.69
CA VAL A 19 19.00 6.20 -46.65
C VAL A 19 18.65 7.35 -45.71
N THR A 20 18.10 8.45 -46.23
CA THR A 20 17.75 9.63 -45.43
C THR A 20 16.60 9.30 -44.47
N VAL A 21 15.54 8.65 -44.97
CA VAL A 21 14.40 8.20 -44.14
C VAL A 21 14.86 7.21 -43.07
N PHE A 22 15.77 6.30 -43.41
CA PHE A 22 16.35 5.35 -42.45
C PHE A 22 17.19 6.05 -41.37
N ALA A 23 17.98 7.06 -41.74
CA ALA A 23 18.75 7.83 -40.76
C ALA A 23 17.84 8.61 -39.82
N PHE A 24 16.77 9.22 -40.33
CA PHE A 24 15.76 9.90 -39.51
C PHE A 24 15.04 8.93 -38.58
N SER A 25 14.62 7.75 -39.05
CA SER A 25 13.95 6.77 -38.19
C SER A 25 14.86 6.31 -37.04
N LEU A 26 16.16 6.13 -37.29
CA LEU A 26 17.13 5.83 -36.24
C LEU A 26 17.25 6.96 -35.23
N LEU A 27 17.26 8.21 -35.70
CA LEU A 27 17.37 9.40 -34.86
C LEU A 27 16.15 9.58 -33.95
N PHE A 28 14.96 9.17 -34.39
CA PHE A 28 13.75 9.16 -33.57
C PHE A 28 13.69 7.99 -32.59
N TYR A 29 14.30 6.85 -32.94
CA TYR A 29 14.27 5.64 -32.10
C TYR A 29 15.24 5.72 -30.91
N MET A 30 16.41 6.31 -31.09
CA MET A 30 17.48 6.37 -30.08
C MET A 30 17.13 7.15 -28.78
N PRO A 31 16.42 8.29 -28.84
CA PRO A 31 15.94 8.99 -27.64
C PRO A 31 14.90 8.18 -26.86
N SER A 32 14.11 7.37 -27.55
CA SER A 32 13.05 6.56 -26.91
C SER A 32 13.64 5.44 -26.05
N SER A 33 14.60 4.69 -26.58
CA SER A 33 15.29 3.63 -25.83
C SER A 33 16.13 4.19 -24.68
N ALA A 34 16.78 5.35 -24.86
CA ALA A 34 17.49 6.04 -23.80
C ALA A 34 16.56 6.49 -22.66
N ARG A 35 15.35 6.97 -23.00
CA ARG A 35 14.34 7.37 -22.01
C ARG A 35 13.80 6.18 -21.22
N VAL A 36 13.59 5.04 -21.86
CA VAL A 36 13.16 3.79 -21.18
C VAL A 36 14.25 3.28 -20.24
N MET A 37 15.52 3.27 -20.67
CA MET A 37 16.65 2.86 -19.82
C MET A 37 16.84 3.78 -18.61
N ALA A 38 16.60 5.09 -18.76
CA ALA A 38 16.62 6.04 -17.66
C ALA A 38 15.48 5.80 -16.65
N LEU A 39 14.28 5.45 -17.14
CA LEU A 39 13.14 5.09 -16.30
C LEU A 39 13.43 3.83 -15.47
N GLU A 40 13.95 2.77 -16.10
CA GLU A 40 14.33 1.54 -15.40
C GLU A 40 15.42 1.77 -14.34
N HIS A 41 16.43 2.60 -14.66
CA HIS A 41 17.47 2.94 -13.70
C HIS A 41 16.94 3.82 -12.56
N SER A 42 16.01 4.74 -12.84
CA SER A 42 15.36 5.55 -11.80
C SER A 42 14.50 4.71 -10.86
N HIS A 43 13.79 3.71 -11.40
CA HIS A 43 12.92 2.81 -10.62
C HIS A 43 13.74 1.88 -9.70
N ARG A 44 14.89 1.39 -10.18
CA ARG A 44 15.84 0.59 -9.37
C ARG A 44 16.60 1.41 -8.33
N ARG A 45 16.83 2.70 -8.61
CA ARG A 45 17.49 3.65 -7.70
C ARG A 45 16.54 4.26 -6.66
N PHE A 46 15.23 4.02 -6.78
CA PHE A 46 14.22 4.47 -5.81
C PHE A 46 14.09 3.53 -4.59
N HIS A 47 14.75 2.37 -4.57
CA HIS A 47 14.95 1.64 -3.33
C HIS A 47 15.93 2.43 -2.46
N ILE A 48 15.39 3.20 -1.52
CA ILE A 48 16.12 3.68 -0.36
C ILE A 48 16.79 2.47 0.28
N THR A 49 18.10 2.34 0.12
CA THR A 49 18.87 1.24 0.73
C THR A 49 18.89 1.46 2.24
N MET A 50 18.79 0.38 3.02
CA MET A 50 18.86 0.44 4.49
C MET A 50 20.11 1.17 4.99
N GLU A 51 21.19 1.14 4.22
CA GLU A 51 22.43 1.85 4.49
C GLU A 51 22.30 3.38 4.37
N ASP A 52 21.49 3.89 3.43
CA ASP A 52 21.25 5.33 3.27
C ASP A 52 20.36 5.86 4.40
N VAL A 53 19.38 5.05 4.83
CA VAL A 53 18.57 5.33 6.05
C VAL A 53 19.45 5.32 7.29
N ALA A 54 20.32 4.32 7.45
CA ALA A 54 21.24 4.23 8.57
C ALA A 54 22.23 5.40 8.60
N HIS A 55 22.73 5.83 7.44
CA HIS A 55 23.63 6.97 7.32
C HIS A 55 22.93 8.30 7.65
N ALA A 56 21.72 8.52 7.13
CA ALA A 56 20.90 9.68 7.46
C ALA A 56 20.50 9.71 8.94
N TYR A 57 20.14 8.56 9.52
CA TYR A 57 19.84 8.40 10.94
C TYR A 57 21.06 8.70 11.82
N TYR A 58 22.24 8.19 11.45
CA TYR A 58 23.47 8.45 12.17
C TYR A 58 23.90 9.91 12.08
N ALA A 59 23.81 10.53 10.89
CA ALA A 59 24.15 11.93 10.68
C ALA A 59 23.24 12.87 11.50
N SER A 60 21.93 12.63 11.50
CA SER A 60 20.97 13.40 12.29
C SER A 60 21.19 13.22 13.80
N HIS A 61 21.38 11.99 14.28
CA HIS A 61 21.67 11.73 15.69
C HIS A 61 23.02 12.30 16.16
N ARG A 62 24.03 12.32 15.28
CA ARG A 62 25.34 12.91 15.59
C ARG A 62 25.26 14.43 15.69
N ALA A 63 24.49 15.08 14.81
CA ALA A 63 24.26 16.51 14.85
C ALA A 63 23.48 16.91 16.11
N ASP A 64 22.37 16.23 16.40
CA ASP A 64 21.52 16.48 17.56
C ASP A 64 22.28 16.32 18.89
N ARG A 65 23.06 15.24 19.04
CA ARG A 65 23.91 15.06 20.23
C ARG A 65 25.00 16.11 20.34
N LYS A 66 25.62 16.50 19.22
CA LYS A 66 26.70 17.50 19.24
C LYS A 66 26.18 18.85 19.76
N ASP A 67 24.99 19.27 19.38
CA ASP A 67 24.40 20.52 19.83
C ASP A 67 23.90 20.44 21.28
N ALA A 68 23.28 19.33 21.69
CA ALA A 68 22.85 19.12 23.08
C ALA A 68 24.03 19.11 24.08
N PHE A 69 25.15 18.47 23.73
CA PHE A 69 26.36 18.45 24.58
C PHE A 69 27.09 19.80 24.59
N LYS A 70 27.05 20.55 23.48
CA LYS A 70 27.65 21.88 23.39
C LYS A 70 26.97 22.88 24.31
N LEU A 71 25.63 22.89 24.36
CA LEU A 71 24.86 23.71 25.30
C LEU A 71 25.30 23.48 26.75
N LYS A 72 25.34 22.23 27.22
CA LYS A 72 25.75 21.92 28.59
C LYS A 72 27.16 22.46 28.92
N SER A 73 28.11 22.29 28.02
CA SER A 73 29.48 22.80 28.23
C SER A 73 29.57 24.32 28.25
N GLU A 74 28.74 25.00 27.46
CA GLU A 74 28.64 26.47 27.46
C GLU A 74 27.98 26.99 28.75
N PHE A 75 26.96 26.30 29.27
CA PHE A 75 26.34 26.62 30.56
C PHE A 75 27.31 26.45 31.75
N ASP A 76 28.12 25.40 31.75
CA ASP A 76 29.13 25.16 32.79
C ASP A 76 30.25 26.22 32.74
N SER A 77 30.71 26.58 31.53
CA SER A 77 31.72 27.64 31.32
C SER A 77 31.22 29.03 31.75
N ILE A 78 29.94 29.35 31.50
CA ILE A 78 29.35 30.61 31.95
C ILE A 78 29.14 30.61 33.47
N ARG A 79 28.78 29.47 34.09
CA ARG A 79 28.66 29.34 35.55
C ARG A 79 29.99 29.58 36.26
N GLU A 80 31.07 28.99 35.74
CA GLU A 80 32.43 29.21 36.25
C GLU A 80 32.83 30.69 36.14
N ARG A 81 32.47 31.34 35.04
CA ARG A 81 32.68 32.78 34.84
C ARG A 81 31.87 33.63 35.81
N ILE A 82 30.63 33.27 36.12
CA ILE A 82 29.78 33.95 37.10
C ILE A 82 30.35 33.82 38.52
N SER A 83 30.84 32.63 38.90
CA SER A 83 31.52 32.43 40.20
C SER A 83 32.78 33.30 40.30
N TYR A 84 33.59 33.31 39.23
CA TYR A 84 34.80 34.13 39.15
C TYR A 84 34.51 35.64 39.26
N LEU A 85 33.45 36.14 38.62
CA LEU A 85 33.05 37.55 38.70
C LEU A 85 32.54 37.93 40.10
N ASN A 86 31.92 37.00 40.82
CA ASN A 86 31.40 37.21 42.17
C ASN A 86 32.51 37.20 43.24
N GLU A 87 33.56 36.41 43.04
CA GLU A 87 34.69 36.29 43.98
C GLU A 87 35.77 37.39 43.79
N HIS A 88 35.66 38.22 42.74
CA HIS A 88 36.67 39.22 42.40
C HIS A 88 36.39 40.59 43.05
N PRO A 89 37.32 41.15 43.86
CA PRO A 89 37.08 42.32 44.71
C PRO A 89 36.78 43.63 43.96
N ASP A 90 37.26 43.78 42.71
CA ASP A 90 37.05 44.97 41.87
C ASP A 90 35.72 44.97 41.09
N LEU A 91 34.94 43.89 41.15
CA LEU A 91 33.72 43.70 40.35
C LEU A 91 32.44 43.60 41.19
N ALA A 92 32.51 43.94 42.48
CA ALA A 92 31.38 43.92 43.41
C ALA A 92 30.16 44.73 42.93
N ASP A 93 30.37 45.78 42.14
CA ASP A 93 29.28 46.61 41.58
C ASP A 93 28.45 45.90 40.47
N LEU A 94 28.89 44.74 39.96
CA LEU A 94 28.21 43.95 38.92
C LEU A 94 27.23 42.90 39.50
N GLU A 95 27.14 42.78 40.83
CA GLU A 95 26.32 41.79 41.54
C GLU A 95 24.87 41.69 41.01
N PRO A 96 24.14 42.79 40.71
CA PRO A 96 22.76 42.71 40.22
C PRO A 96 22.64 42.08 38.83
N ASN A 97 23.56 42.39 37.91
CA ASN A 97 23.54 41.89 36.54
C ASN A 97 23.94 40.41 36.46
N VAL A 98 24.87 39.98 37.31
CA VAL A 98 25.30 38.58 37.42
C VAL A 98 24.16 37.71 37.97
N VAL A 99 23.42 38.23 38.97
CA VAL A 99 22.24 37.55 39.53
C VAL A 99 21.10 37.46 38.50
N GLU A 100 20.88 38.49 37.68
CA GLU A 100 19.87 38.46 36.61
C GLU A 100 20.18 37.39 35.55
N VAL A 101 21.43 37.31 35.07
CA VAL A 101 21.86 36.29 34.11
C VAL A 101 21.77 34.88 34.72
N ALA A 102 22.18 34.71 35.98
CA ALA A 102 22.04 33.43 36.67
C ALA A 102 20.57 33.00 36.81
N SER A 103 19.66 33.94 37.07
CA SER A 103 18.21 33.74 37.10
C SER A 103 17.68 33.27 35.73
N GLN A 104 18.02 33.97 34.65
CA GLN A 104 17.60 33.63 33.29
C GLN A 104 18.10 32.24 32.87
N MET A 105 19.35 31.90 33.20
CA MET A 105 19.90 30.57 32.92
C MET A 105 19.26 29.46 33.76
N SER A 106 18.89 29.76 35.01
CA SER A 106 18.19 28.81 35.89
C SER A 106 16.80 28.45 35.35
N HIS A 107 16.10 29.42 34.76
CA HIS A 107 14.84 29.18 34.06
C HIS A 107 15.02 28.26 32.84
N VAL A 108 15.98 28.57 31.96
CA VAL A 108 16.23 27.75 30.76
C VAL A 108 16.67 26.32 31.13
N ALA A 109 17.53 26.16 32.14
CA ALA A 109 17.95 24.84 32.61
C ALA A 109 16.79 24.03 33.20
N ARG A 110 15.84 24.70 33.89
CA ARG A 110 14.66 24.06 34.47
C ARG A 110 13.65 23.64 33.39
N ASP A 111 13.45 24.46 32.37
CA ASP A 111 12.59 24.11 31.21
C ASP A 111 13.16 22.92 30.43
N LEU A 112 14.49 22.88 30.26
CA LEU A 112 15.18 21.77 29.60
C LEU A 112 15.12 20.49 30.46
N ALA A 113 15.32 20.61 31.77
CA ALA A 113 15.23 19.49 32.70
C ALA A 113 13.81 18.93 32.82
N ASP A 114 12.78 19.78 32.72
CA ASP A 114 11.40 19.30 32.70
C ASP A 114 11.09 18.60 31.36
N THR A 115 11.49 19.18 30.23
CA THR A 115 11.25 18.60 28.89
C THR A 115 11.98 17.27 28.71
N TYR A 116 13.26 17.22 29.08
CA TYR A 116 14.14 16.05 28.92
C TYR A 116 14.38 15.31 30.23
N SER A 117 13.42 15.35 31.15
CA SER A 117 13.48 14.56 32.37
C SER A 117 13.66 13.09 32.03
N ASP A 118 14.55 12.40 32.75
CA ASP A 118 14.78 10.95 32.60
C ASP A 118 13.47 10.15 32.66
N LYS A 119 12.51 10.61 33.46
CA LYS A 119 11.17 10.01 33.56
C LYS A 119 10.38 10.12 32.25
N LYS A 120 10.41 11.28 31.58
CA LYS A 120 9.73 11.49 30.28
C LYS A 120 10.42 10.69 29.18
N VAL A 121 11.75 10.68 29.16
CA VAL A 121 12.54 9.90 28.19
C VAL A 121 12.30 8.39 28.36
N LYS A 122 12.31 7.89 29.60
CA LYS A 122 12.01 6.48 29.88
C LYS A 122 10.60 6.12 29.41
N ARG A 123 9.60 6.94 29.74
CA ARG A 123 8.22 6.72 29.29
C ARG A 123 8.08 6.71 27.76
N ALA A 124 8.78 7.60 27.06
CA ALA A 124 8.79 7.61 25.60
C ALA A 124 9.40 6.33 25.03
N LYS A 125 10.50 5.83 25.62
CA LYS A 125 11.10 4.54 25.24
C LYS A 125 10.14 3.38 25.49
N ASP A 126 9.50 3.34 26.66
CA ASP A 126 8.52 2.31 27.00
C ASP A 126 7.35 2.30 26.01
N PHE A 127 6.86 3.48 25.59
CA PHE A 127 5.83 3.59 24.56
C PHE A 127 6.28 3.07 23.20
N LEU A 128 7.53 3.35 22.79
CA LEU A 128 8.07 2.84 21.53
C LEU A 128 8.22 1.31 21.55
N VAL A 129 8.64 0.74 22.67
CA VAL A 129 8.71 -0.71 22.85
C VAL A 129 7.32 -1.33 22.76
N GLN A 130 6.32 -0.75 23.44
CA GLN A 130 4.94 -1.20 23.35
C GLN A 130 4.42 -1.14 21.91
N ARG A 131 4.66 -0.03 21.20
CA ARG A 131 4.23 0.11 19.80
C ARG A 131 4.92 -0.87 18.86
N GLN A 132 6.16 -1.23 19.12
CA GLN A 132 6.86 -2.26 18.36
C GLN A 132 6.17 -3.62 18.52
N GLN A 133 5.83 -3.99 19.75
CA GLN A 133 5.08 -5.22 20.05
C GLN A 133 3.69 -5.19 19.39
N ASP A 134 2.96 -4.08 19.49
CA ASP A 134 1.65 -3.93 18.85
C ASP A 134 1.73 -4.09 17.32
N ILE A 135 2.81 -3.62 16.68
CA ILE A 135 3.04 -3.77 15.23
C ILE A 135 3.34 -5.23 14.87
N GLU A 136 4.10 -5.95 15.70
CA GLU A 136 4.39 -7.37 15.51
C GLU A 136 3.09 -8.19 15.57
N ASP A 137 2.29 -8.00 16.61
CA ASP A 137 0.98 -8.66 16.76
C ASP A 137 0.04 -8.33 15.58
N PHE A 138 0.05 -7.08 15.12
CA PHE A 138 -0.74 -6.66 13.97
C PHE A 138 -0.29 -7.35 12.67
N ASN A 139 1.01 -7.49 12.46
CA ASN A 139 1.55 -8.18 11.29
C ASN A 139 1.19 -9.67 11.31
N GLU A 140 1.23 -10.33 12.47
CA GLU A 140 0.79 -11.74 12.58
C GLU A 140 -0.69 -11.91 12.19
N ARG A 141 -1.56 -11.01 12.67
CA ARG A 141 -2.98 -11.00 12.28
C ARG A 141 -3.16 -10.72 10.79
N LEU A 142 -2.38 -9.81 10.23
CA LEU A 142 -2.43 -9.48 8.81
C LEU A 142 -2.02 -10.67 7.93
N GLU A 143 -0.96 -11.40 8.30
CA GLU A 143 -0.55 -12.60 7.58
C GLU A 143 -1.62 -13.69 7.65
N THR A 144 -2.23 -13.89 8.81
CA THR A 144 -3.36 -14.83 8.97
C THR A 144 -4.52 -14.45 8.05
N ALA A 145 -4.92 -13.16 8.05
CA ALA A 145 -6.01 -12.68 7.20
C ALA A 145 -5.71 -12.84 5.70
N LYS A 146 -4.45 -12.61 5.28
CA LYS A 146 -4.02 -12.83 3.88
C LYS A 146 -4.11 -14.30 3.50
N ALA A 147 -3.68 -15.21 4.37
CA ALA A 147 -3.77 -16.65 4.13
C ALA A 147 -5.24 -17.06 3.93
N THR A 148 -6.13 -16.63 4.82
CA THR A 148 -7.58 -16.88 4.70
C THR A 148 -8.15 -16.29 3.40
N ALA A 149 -7.75 -15.09 3.00
CA ALA A 149 -8.22 -14.50 1.75
C ALA A 149 -7.77 -15.28 0.49
N ILE A 150 -6.58 -15.87 0.52
CA ILE A 150 -6.09 -16.74 -0.56
C ILE A 150 -6.90 -18.04 -0.58
N GLU A 151 -7.14 -18.66 0.57
CA GLU A 151 -7.95 -19.88 0.69
C GLU A 151 -9.37 -19.66 0.19
N LEU A 152 -10.02 -18.57 0.61
CA LEU A 152 -11.36 -18.21 0.13
C LEU A 152 -11.40 -18.03 -1.38
N ARG A 153 -10.38 -17.40 -1.98
CA ARG A 153 -10.30 -17.26 -3.43
C ARG A 153 -10.20 -18.62 -4.13
N GLN A 154 -9.42 -19.54 -3.59
CA GLN A 154 -9.31 -20.90 -4.14
C GLN A 154 -10.64 -21.66 -4.01
N TRP A 155 -11.36 -21.51 -2.89
CA TRP A 155 -12.66 -22.14 -2.69
C TRP A 155 -13.70 -21.62 -3.67
N VAL A 156 -13.75 -20.31 -3.92
CA VAL A 156 -14.64 -19.73 -4.94
C VAL A 156 -14.35 -20.34 -6.32
N GLN A 157 -13.08 -20.40 -6.71
CA GLN A 157 -12.69 -21.00 -8.00
C GLN A 157 -13.08 -22.48 -8.09
N ALA A 158 -12.89 -23.24 -7.01
CA ALA A 158 -13.29 -24.64 -6.96
C ALA A 158 -14.81 -24.82 -7.12
N VAL A 159 -15.58 -24.00 -6.42
CA VAL A 159 -17.06 -24.01 -6.50
C VAL A 159 -17.53 -23.64 -7.91
N ASP A 160 -16.97 -22.60 -8.53
CA ASP A 160 -17.33 -22.20 -9.91
C ASP A 160 -17.08 -23.34 -10.92
N MET A 161 -15.97 -24.07 -10.76
CA MET A 161 -15.65 -25.24 -11.59
C MET A 161 -16.64 -26.38 -11.34
N GLU A 162 -16.95 -26.68 -10.08
CA GLU A 162 -17.94 -27.70 -9.70
C GLU A 162 -19.33 -27.36 -10.26
N GLU A 163 -19.75 -26.10 -10.20
CA GLU A 163 -21.02 -25.63 -10.76
C GLU A 163 -21.06 -25.77 -12.29
N THR A 164 -19.97 -25.41 -12.97
CA THR A 164 -19.86 -25.55 -14.44
C THR A 164 -20.00 -27.02 -14.85
N VAL A 165 -19.34 -27.92 -14.13
CA VAL A 165 -19.46 -29.37 -14.37
C VAL A 165 -20.89 -29.84 -14.12
N ALA A 166 -21.50 -29.48 -12.98
CA ALA A 166 -22.86 -29.86 -12.65
C ALA A 166 -23.87 -29.37 -13.70
N ARG A 167 -23.71 -28.14 -14.19
CA ARG A 167 -24.54 -27.57 -15.27
C ARG A 167 -24.39 -28.34 -16.59
N SER A 168 -23.17 -28.77 -16.92
CA SER A 168 -22.93 -29.60 -18.11
C SER A 168 -23.58 -30.98 -17.99
N GLN A 169 -23.50 -31.61 -16.82
CA GLN A 169 -24.11 -32.92 -16.55
C GLN A 169 -25.63 -32.84 -16.63
N LEU A 170 -26.22 -31.78 -16.06
CA LEU A 170 -27.66 -31.55 -16.10
C LEU A 170 -28.15 -31.28 -17.53
N ASN A 171 -27.39 -30.53 -18.33
CA ASN A 171 -27.72 -30.33 -19.75
C ASN A 171 -27.66 -31.64 -20.54
N ARG A 172 -26.62 -32.44 -20.35
CA ARG A 172 -26.51 -33.76 -20.98
C ARG A 172 -27.65 -34.69 -20.58
N MET A 173 -27.99 -34.75 -19.29
CA MET A 173 -29.15 -35.52 -18.81
C MET A 173 -30.45 -35.05 -19.47
N ARG A 174 -30.63 -33.73 -19.65
CA ARG A 174 -31.80 -33.19 -20.35
C ARG A 174 -31.84 -33.64 -21.81
N GLU A 175 -30.71 -33.59 -22.51
CA GLU A 175 -30.60 -34.07 -23.90
C GLU A 175 -30.88 -35.57 -24.00
N GLU A 176 -30.30 -36.39 -23.10
CA GLU A 176 -30.56 -37.83 -23.04
C GLU A 176 -32.04 -38.15 -22.76
N LEU A 177 -32.69 -37.40 -21.86
CA LEU A 177 -34.13 -37.54 -21.60
C LEU A 177 -34.99 -37.12 -22.79
N GLN A 178 -34.59 -36.05 -23.50
CA GLN A 178 -35.28 -35.58 -24.71
C GLN A 178 -35.20 -36.61 -25.85
N ASP A 179 -34.07 -37.30 -25.99
CA ASP A 179 -33.89 -38.37 -26.98
C ASP A 179 -34.74 -39.61 -26.67
N ILE A 180 -34.84 -40.00 -25.39
CA ILE A 180 -35.60 -41.18 -24.96
C ILE A 180 -37.12 -40.93 -25.03
N LEU A 181 -37.57 -39.70 -24.76
CA LEU A 181 -38.99 -39.35 -24.71
C LEU A 181 -39.30 -38.11 -25.57
N PRO A 182 -39.13 -38.19 -26.91
CA PRO A 182 -39.30 -37.05 -27.79
C PRO A 182 -40.76 -36.62 -27.92
N GLU A 183 -41.72 -37.49 -27.57
CA GLU A 183 -43.15 -37.19 -27.66
C GLU A 183 -43.64 -36.23 -26.55
N LEU A 184 -42.97 -36.21 -25.39
CA LEU A 184 -43.35 -35.30 -24.29
C LEU A 184 -42.88 -33.85 -24.52
N TRP A 185 -41.88 -33.66 -25.39
CA TRP A 185 -41.25 -32.35 -25.65
C TRP A 185 -41.72 -31.70 -26.97
N LYS A 186 -42.61 -32.35 -27.72
CA LYS A 186 -43.17 -31.82 -28.98
C LYS A 186 -44.27 -30.77 -28.77
N ASP A 187 -44.82 -30.68 -27.57
CA ASP A 187 -45.95 -29.80 -27.24
C ASP A 187 -45.52 -28.42 -26.68
N ASP A 188 -44.24 -28.23 -26.31
CA ASP A 188 -43.72 -26.91 -25.86
C ASP A 188 -43.56 -25.88 -27.02
N ALA A 189 -43.84 -26.29 -28.26
CA ALA A 189 -43.90 -25.41 -29.42
C ALA A 189 -45.28 -24.74 -29.59
N GLU A 190 -46.22 -24.93 -28.67
CA GLU A 190 -47.39 -24.05 -28.58
C GLU A 190 -46.98 -22.79 -27.81
N VAL A 191 -46.59 -21.78 -28.58
CA VAL A 191 -46.43 -20.39 -28.15
C VAL A 191 -47.58 -20.04 -27.21
N LEU A 192 -47.30 -19.92 -25.91
CA LEU A 192 -48.22 -19.27 -24.99
C LEU A 192 -48.60 -17.92 -25.62
N PRO A 193 -49.89 -17.63 -25.84
CA PRO A 193 -50.29 -16.34 -26.37
C PRO A 193 -49.72 -15.25 -25.45
N PRO A 194 -49.28 -14.10 -26.00
CA PRO A 194 -48.86 -13.00 -25.17
C PRO A 194 -50.02 -12.66 -24.25
N SER A 195 -49.86 -12.88 -22.94
CA SER A 195 -50.83 -12.42 -21.96
C SER A 195 -50.91 -10.91 -22.11
N GLU A 196 -52.05 -10.40 -22.54
CA GLU A 196 -52.35 -8.96 -22.70
C GLU A 196 -52.36 -8.18 -21.36
N ASP A 197 -51.82 -8.74 -20.28
CA ASP A 197 -51.75 -8.11 -18.96
C ASP A 197 -50.38 -7.52 -18.63
N ALA A 198 -49.48 -7.36 -19.62
CA ALA A 198 -48.25 -6.58 -19.47
C ALA A 198 -48.46 -5.12 -19.92
N ALA A 199 -49.44 -4.46 -19.32
CA ALA A 199 -49.62 -3.01 -19.45
C ALA A 199 -49.95 -2.41 -18.08
N ASP A 200 -48.96 -2.40 -17.19
CA ASP A 200 -48.74 -1.25 -16.33
C ASP A 200 -47.25 -0.90 -16.38
N PRO A 201 -46.87 0.31 -16.82
CA PRO A 201 -45.49 0.73 -16.74
C PRO A 201 -45.16 0.88 -15.25
N ILE A 202 -44.19 0.09 -14.78
CA ILE A 202 -43.55 0.35 -13.49
C ILE A 202 -42.96 1.75 -13.59
N ASP A 203 -43.62 2.70 -12.94
CA ASP A 203 -43.16 4.06 -12.76
C ASP A 203 -41.78 4.01 -12.08
N SER A 204 -40.77 4.43 -12.83
CA SER A 204 -39.36 4.41 -12.39
C SER A 204 -39.03 5.66 -11.57
N SER A 205 -39.99 6.15 -10.79
CA SER A 205 -39.85 7.34 -9.93
C SER A 205 -40.14 7.09 -8.45
N GLU A 206 -39.99 5.85 -7.97
CA GLU A 206 -39.89 5.60 -6.53
C GLU A 206 -38.44 5.74 -6.05
N ASP A 207 -38.20 6.89 -5.42
CA ASP A 207 -37.18 7.22 -4.43
C ASP A 207 -36.17 6.11 -4.09
N HIS A 208 -34.90 6.37 -4.41
CA HIS A 208 -33.76 5.75 -3.73
C HIS A 208 -33.66 6.24 -2.27
N ALA A 209 -34.64 5.87 -1.45
CA ALA A 209 -34.53 5.97 0.00
C ALA A 209 -33.51 4.93 0.47
N SER A 210 -32.30 5.42 0.71
CA SER A 210 -31.27 4.89 1.62
C SER A 210 -31.52 3.46 2.15
N TYR A 211 -31.07 2.45 1.41
CA TYR A 211 -30.83 1.14 2.01
C TYR A 211 -29.54 1.24 2.83
N ARG A 212 -29.67 1.56 4.12
CA ARG A 212 -28.59 1.38 5.08
C ARG A 212 -28.50 -0.11 5.36
N GLY A 213 -27.45 -0.76 4.84
CA GLY A 213 -27.16 -2.16 5.17
C GLY A 213 -27.06 -2.36 6.68
N PRO A 214 -27.26 -3.58 7.19
CA PRO A 214 -27.21 -3.85 8.62
C PRO A 214 -25.85 -3.42 9.18
N ASP A 215 -25.88 -2.68 10.30
CA ASP A 215 -24.69 -2.22 11.00
C ASP A 215 -23.84 -3.44 11.39
N LEU A 216 -22.59 -3.48 10.94
CA LEU A 216 -21.65 -4.60 11.12
C LEU A 216 -21.18 -4.79 12.58
N ASP A 217 -21.73 -4.03 13.53
CA ASP A 217 -21.34 -4.04 14.93
C ASP A 217 -22.12 -5.08 15.77
N ASP A 218 -23.19 -5.68 15.23
CA ASP A 218 -24.05 -6.68 15.91
C ASP A 218 -24.04 -8.07 15.22
N VAL A 219 -22.92 -8.45 14.60
CA VAL A 219 -22.73 -9.86 14.23
C VAL A 219 -22.31 -10.61 15.49
N ASP A 220 -23.31 -11.16 16.21
CA ASP A 220 -23.07 -12.26 17.15
C ASP A 220 -22.27 -13.33 16.41
N VAL A 221 -20.99 -13.44 16.74
CA VAL A 221 -20.11 -14.51 16.27
C VAL A 221 -20.70 -15.80 16.83
N VAL A 222 -21.56 -16.45 16.06
CA VAL A 222 -22.10 -17.76 16.39
C VAL A 222 -20.89 -18.70 16.55
N PRO A 223 -20.61 -19.21 17.76
CA PRO A 223 -19.45 -20.05 17.97
C PRO A 223 -19.70 -21.39 17.29
N ASP A 224 -18.84 -21.71 16.33
CA ASP A 224 -18.65 -23.02 15.68
C ASP A 224 -19.89 -23.92 15.73
N ASP A 225 -20.84 -23.72 14.82
CA ASP A 225 -21.97 -24.64 14.69
C ASP A 225 -21.41 -26.03 14.30
N PRO A 226 -21.48 -27.04 15.20
CA PRO A 226 -20.89 -28.37 14.97
C PRO A 226 -21.52 -29.10 13.79
N ARG A 227 -22.66 -28.60 13.28
CA ARG A 227 -23.33 -29.11 12.07
C ARG A 227 -22.48 -28.88 10.82
N VAL A 228 -21.81 -27.73 10.69
CA VAL A 228 -20.98 -27.39 9.52
C VAL A 228 -19.76 -28.31 9.45
N VAL A 229 -19.12 -28.55 10.60
CA VAL A 229 -17.97 -29.47 10.71
C VAL A 229 -18.38 -30.92 10.43
N SER A 230 -19.58 -31.35 10.85
CA SER A 230 -20.08 -32.70 10.61
C SER A 230 -20.37 -32.99 9.12
N MET A 231 -20.81 -31.98 8.37
CA MET A 231 -21.08 -32.08 6.92
C MET A 231 -19.77 -32.20 6.12
N LEU A 232 -18.74 -31.45 6.51
CA LEU A 232 -17.40 -31.54 5.93
C LEU A 232 -16.72 -32.88 6.24
N ALA A 233 -16.90 -33.41 7.46
CA ALA A 233 -16.35 -34.71 7.86
C ALA A 233 -17.03 -35.90 7.15
N ALA A 234 -18.34 -35.81 6.88
CA ALA A 234 -19.07 -36.82 6.11
C ALA A 234 -18.64 -36.86 4.64
N ARG A 235 -18.39 -35.68 4.01
CA ARG A 235 -17.92 -35.59 2.62
C ARG A 235 -16.50 -36.18 2.44
N LYS A 236 -15.64 -36.08 3.46
CA LYS A 236 -14.27 -36.63 3.45
C LYS A 236 -14.19 -38.16 3.60
N ARG A 237 -15.27 -38.83 4.00
CA ARG A 237 -15.33 -40.31 4.10
C ARG A 237 -15.95 -40.99 2.88
N ALA A 238 -16.47 -40.21 1.93
CA ALA A 238 -17.09 -40.70 0.70
C ALA A 238 -16.18 -40.55 -0.54
N MET A 239 -14.93 -40.14 -0.33
CA MET A 239 -13.83 -40.11 -1.31
C MET A 239 -12.77 -41.12 -0.89
#